data_AF-A0A928UIG7-F1
#
_entry.id   AF-A0A928UIG7-F1
#
_cell.length_a   1.000
_cell.length_b   1.000
_cell.length_c   1.000
_cell.angle_alpha   90.00
_cell.angle_beta   90.00
_cell.angle_gamma   90.00
#
_symmetry.space_group_name_H-M   'P 1'
#
loop_
_entity.id
_entity.type
_entity.pdbx_description
1 polymer ?
#
loop_
_entity_poly.entity_id
_entity_poly.type
_entity_poly.pdbx_seq_one_letter_code
_entity_poly.pdbx_strand_id
1 'polypeptide(L)'
;MITPICYNNNQPTFGVNLNSPKLKLSQKDFFIKIRGYGRDTNWANKVVKTTDEAVKLIRENWDSDWVLFNITQGVKIANTYPLDIDLRNHTGVLRTSRAGWEHGSDWDGCVLTTPYGKSKYKVYEERLDYVKDNPLENPFDDIALARPDYSRIFNEKNVYHPAPDFINNVFRHIERIYSFLQTNFVKKEIKPKDLSVVNDKMAEMRWIMAHSMPWERGSDCISNVFMRAVYKAMGVKAYPPAKGISFDMEAFCTNLDEYKKNFVKFFEKPPEVIE
;
A
#
# COMPACT_ATOMS: atom_id res chain seq x y z
N MET A 1 31.72 -2.82 -47.29
CA MET A 1 30.81 -1.66 -47.17
C MET A 1 30.42 -1.54 -45.71
N ILE A 2 30.79 -0.44 -45.06
CA ILE A 2 30.50 -0.17 -43.65
C ILE A 2 29.26 0.72 -43.61
N THR A 3 28.19 0.23 -43.00
CA THR A 3 27.00 1.02 -42.70
C THR A 3 27.25 1.88 -41.46
N PRO A 4 26.94 3.20 -41.46
CA PRO A 4 27.03 4.01 -40.26
C PRO A 4 25.85 3.67 -39.33
N ILE A 5 26.17 3.46 -38.05
CA ILE A 5 25.17 3.44 -36.98
C ILE A 5 24.97 4.90 -36.55
N CYS A 6 23.78 5.45 -36.80
CA CYS A 6 23.39 6.74 -36.24
C CYS A 6 23.13 6.55 -34.73
N TYR A 7 23.92 7.21 -33.90
CA TYR A 7 23.60 7.40 -32.48
C TYR A 7 22.31 8.22 -32.40
N ASN A 8 21.25 7.63 -31.85
CA ASN A 8 20.07 8.40 -31.48
C ASN A 8 20.47 9.39 -30.39
N ASN A 9 20.33 10.67 -30.73
CA ASN A 9 20.57 11.80 -29.86
C ASN A 9 19.85 11.62 -28.51
N ASN A 10 20.62 11.58 -27.43
CA ASN A 10 20.16 11.84 -26.07
C ASN A 10 19.54 13.25 -26.05
N GLN A 11 18.26 13.34 -26.36
CA GLN A 11 17.44 14.45 -25.89
C GLN A 11 17.45 14.37 -24.35
N PRO A 12 17.85 15.43 -23.63
CA PRO A 12 17.70 15.46 -22.19
C PRO A 12 16.20 15.46 -21.89
N THR A 13 15.63 14.29 -21.63
CA THR A 13 14.34 14.22 -20.95
C THR A 13 14.59 14.89 -19.61
N PHE A 14 13.97 16.04 -19.36
CA PHE A 14 13.98 16.68 -18.04
C PHE A 14 13.44 15.64 -17.05
N GLY A 15 14.35 14.93 -16.39
CA GLY A 15 13.99 13.93 -15.40
C GLY A 15 13.37 14.65 -14.22
N VAL A 16 12.28 14.09 -13.68
CA VAL A 16 11.69 14.52 -12.41
C VAL A 16 12.78 14.81 -11.39
N ASN A 17 12.80 16.02 -10.83
CA ASN A 17 13.72 16.35 -9.75
C ASN A 17 13.24 15.69 -8.44
N LEU A 18 13.62 14.43 -8.22
CA LEU A 18 13.28 13.67 -7.01
C LEU A 18 13.81 14.30 -5.71
N ASN A 19 14.79 15.20 -5.82
CA ASN A 19 15.33 15.97 -4.70
C ASN A 19 14.55 17.27 -4.43
N SER A 20 13.49 17.56 -5.20
CA SER A 20 12.62 18.70 -4.96
C SER A 20 12.13 18.71 -3.50
N PRO A 21 12.29 19.83 -2.77
CA PRO A 21 11.80 19.94 -1.40
C PRO A 21 10.31 19.62 -1.26
N LYS A 22 9.52 19.86 -2.33
CA LYS A 22 8.08 19.57 -2.38
C LYS A 22 7.79 18.05 -2.42
N LEU A 23 8.69 17.25 -3.01
CA LEU A 23 8.59 15.78 -3.06
C LEU A 23 9.17 15.10 -1.81
N LYS A 24 9.80 15.87 -0.91
CA LYS A 24 10.34 15.30 0.32
C LYS A 24 9.21 14.71 1.16
N LEU A 25 9.41 13.46 1.58
CA LEU A 25 8.53 12.78 2.52
C LEU A 25 8.91 13.20 3.94
N SER A 26 7.90 13.23 4.80
CA SER A 26 8.02 13.63 6.20
C SER A 26 7.24 12.65 7.06
N GLN A 27 7.54 12.63 8.36
CA GLN A 27 6.89 11.71 9.31
C GLN A 27 5.35 11.77 9.24
N LYS A 28 4.79 12.99 9.10
CA LYS A 28 3.34 13.21 9.01
C LYS A 28 2.68 12.51 7.82
N ASP A 29 3.43 12.24 6.74
CA ASP A 29 2.91 11.58 5.56
C ASP A 29 2.51 10.13 5.87
N PHE A 30 3.02 9.53 6.96
CA PHE A 30 2.77 8.14 7.35
C PHE A 30 1.84 8.00 8.57
N PHE A 31 1.49 9.10 9.25
CA PHE A 31 0.62 9.03 10.42
C PHE A 31 -0.86 9.04 10.05
N ILE A 32 -1.59 8.00 10.46
CA ILE A 32 -3.04 7.94 10.36
C ILE A 32 -3.66 8.89 11.39
N LYS A 33 -4.58 9.75 10.94
CA LYS A 33 -5.21 10.79 11.77
C LYS A 33 -6.54 10.33 12.38
N ILE A 34 -6.50 9.17 13.03
CA ILE A 34 -7.62 8.57 13.77
C ILE A 34 -7.26 8.51 15.26
N ARG A 35 -8.22 8.80 16.15
CA ARG A 35 -7.99 8.75 17.61
C ARG A 35 -7.54 7.34 18.01
N GLY A 36 -6.46 7.24 18.78
CA GLY A 36 -5.88 5.96 19.22
C GLY A 36 -4.70 5.47 18.35
N TYR A 37 -4.41 6.11 17.22
CA TYR A 37 -3.14 5.90 16.51
C TYR A 37 -2.00 6.65 17.18
N GLY A 38 -0.88 5.94 17.36
CA GLY A 38 0.37 6.52 17.85
C GLY A 38 1.07 7.39 16.80
N ARG A 39 2.01 8.22 17.27
CA ARG A 39 2.88 9.07 16.45
C ARG A 39 4.33 8.87 16.84
N ASP A 40 4.83 7.65 16.66
CA ASP A 40 6.24 7.35 16.90
C ASP A 40 7.09 7.96 15.78
N THR A 41 7.85 9.00 16.13
CA THR A 41 8.70 9.74 15.20
C THR A 41 9.95 8.96 14.80
N ASN A 42 10.47 8.09 15.67
CA ASN A 42 11.62 7.23 15.37
C ASN A 42 11.24 6.15 14.38
N TRP A 43 10.07 5.53 14.58
CA TRP A 43 9.46 4.64 13.60
C TRP A 43 9.27 5.35 12.27
N ALA A 44 8.64 6.52 12.26
CA ALA A 44 8.33 7.25 11.04
C ALA A 44 9.59 7.69 10.27
N ASN A 45 10.69 8.03 10.97
CA ASN A 45 11.97 8.33 10.32
C ASN A 45 12.53 7.12 9.56
N LYS A 46 12.42 5.92 10.12
CA LYS A 46 12.84 4.69 9.44
C LYS A 46 11.96 4.40 8.23
N VAL A 47 10.64 4.56 8.38
CA VAL A 47 9.68 4.39 7.28
C VAL A 47 9.93 5.39 6.14
N VAL A 48 10.24 6.65 6.44
CA VAL A 48 10.64 7.65 5.43
C VAL A 48 11.89 7.18 4.68
N LYS A 49 12.94 6.73 5.41
CA LYS A 49 14.17 6.23 4.81
C LYS A 49 13.91 5.01 3.90
N THR A 50 13.13 4.05 4.37
CA THR A 50 12.72 2.87 3.59
C THR A 50 11.95 3.27 2.33
N THR A 51 11.09 4.29 2.41
CA THR A 51 10.37 4.79 1.24
C THR A 51 11.33 5.42 0.23
N ASP A 52 12.32 6.20 0.68
CA ASP A 52 13.33 6.80 -0.20
C ASP A 52 14.24 5.76 -0.87
N GLU A 53 14.58 4.67 -0.16
CA GLU A 53 15.29 3.52 -0.73
C GLU A 53 14.44 2.81 -1.79
N ALA A 54 13.15 2.57 -1.50
CA ALA A 54 12.22 1.99 -2.47
C ALA A 54 12.06 2.86 -3.73
N VAL A 55 12.05 4.20 -3.61
CA VAL A 55 12.04 5.10 -4.78
C VAL A 55 13.24 4.82 -5.69
N LYS A 56 14.45 4.62 -5.12
CA LYS A 56 15.65 4.32 -5.92
C LYS A 56 15.49 3.01 -6.69
N LEU A 57 15.04 1.95 -6.01
CA LEU A 57 14.78 0.65 -6.64
C LEU A 57 13.76 0.76 -7.79
N ILE A 58 12.67 1.51 -7.59
CA ILE A 58 11.67 1.73 -8.64
C ILE A 58 12.27 2.44 -9.86
N ARG A 59 13.15 3.43 -9.64
CA ARG A 59 13.85 4.18 -10.69
C ARG A 59 14.89 3.35 -11.44
N GLU A 60 15.49 2.38 -10.75
CA GLU A 60 16.44 1.41 -11.30
C GLU A 60 15.77 0.24 -12.03
N ASN A 61 14.44 0.26 -12.17
CA ASN A 61 13.66 -0.72 -12.93
C ASN A 61 13.63 -2.13 -12.30
N TRP A 62 13.70 -2.21 -10.97
CA TRP A 62 13.39 -3.44 -10.23
C TRP A 62 11.89 -3.77 -10.33
N ASP A 63 11.55 -5.06 -10.24
CA ASP A 63 10.16 -5.54 -10.20
C ASP A 63 9.48 -5.23 -8.86
N SER A 64 8.15 -5.34 -8.82
CA SER A 64 7.37 -5.03 -7.62
C SER A 64 7.67 -5.97 -6.45
N ASP A 65 8.04 -7.22 -6.71
CA ASP A 65 8.33 -8.20 -5.67
C ASP A 65 9.56 -7.78 -4.88
N TRP A 66 10.63 -7.41 -5.58
CA TRP A 66 11.86 -6.93 -4.98
C TRP A 66 11.69 -5.60 -4.23
N VAL A 67 10.90 -4.68 -4.79
CA VAL A 67 10.59 -3.41 -4.14
C VAL A 67 9.79 -3.65 -2.86
N LEU A 68 8.74 -4.49 -2.91
CA LEU A 68 7.93 -4.84 -1.75
C LEU A 68 8.75 -5.59 -0.69
N PHE A 69 9.66 -6.48 -1.10
CA PHE A 69 10.55 -7.19 -0.19
C PHE A 69 11.41 -6.19 0.61
N ASN A 70 12.06 -5.25 -0.07
CA ASN A 70 12.88 -4.23 0.58
C ASN A 70 12.06 -3.32 1.51
N ILE A 71 10.86 -2.92 1.09
CA ILE A 71 9.93 -2.18 1.95
C ILE A 71 9.60 -2.99 3.20
N THR A 72 9.28 -4.27 3.03
CA THR A 72 8.93 -5.16 4.12
C THR A 72 10.06 -5.26 5.14
N GLN A 73 11.31 -5.46 4.69
CA GLN A 73 12.47 -5.48 5.58
C GLN A 73 12.67 -4.15 6.32
N GLY A 74 12.51 -3.02 5.62
CA GLY A 74 12.59 -1.70 6.25
C GLY A 74 11.50 -1.46 7.31
N VAL A 75 10.26 -1.89 7.06
CA VAL A 75 9.15 -1.81 8.02
C VAL A 75 9.39 -2.74 9.21
N LYS A 76 9.96 -3.93 9.02
CA LYS A 76 10.39 -4.82 10.13
C LYS A 76 11.40 -4.14 11.04
N ILE A 77 12.41 -3.47 10.47
CA ILE A 77 13.42 -2.70 11.22
C ILE A 77 12.78 -1.51 11.96
N ALA A 78 11.75 -0.89 11.36
CA ALA A 78 10.98 0.16 12.02
C ALA A 78 10.22 -0.39 13.24
N ASN A 79 9.68 -1.60 13.12
CA ASN A 79 8.89 -2.28 14.14
C ASN A 79 9.70 -3.15 15.12
N THR A 80 11.03 -3.05 15.18
CA THR A 80 11.86 -3.88 16.10
C THR A 80 11.80 -3.47 17.58
N TYR A 81 11.47 -2.21 17.86
CA TYR A 81 11.52 -1.62 19.21
C TYR A 81 10.19 -1.46 19.98
N PRO A 82 8.99 -1.45 19.34
CA PRO A 82 7.73 -1.50 20.07
C PRO A 82 7.70 -2.63 21.10
N LEU A 83 7.06 -2.38 22.25
CA LEU A 83 6.90 -3.39 23.31
C LEU A 83 6.03 -4.57 22.86
N ASP A 84 5.10 -4.32 21.93
CA ASP A 84 4.25 -5.33 21.30
C ASP A 84 5.11 -6.41 20.60
N ILE A 85 5.15 -7.60 21.20
CA ILE A 85 5.93 -8.75 20.72
C ILE A 85 5.35 -9.25 19.39
N ASP A 86 4.02 -9.29 19.28
CA ASP A 86 3.36 -9.79 18.08
C ASP A 86 3.63 -8.87 16.88
N LEU A 87 3.62 -7.55 17.13
CA LEU A 87 4.03 -6.59 16.11
C LEU A 87 5.48 -6.81 15.67
N ARG A 88 6.39 -7.09 16.61
CA ARG A 88 7.81 -7.34 16.28
C ARG A 88 8.01 -8.60 15.46
N ASN A 89 7.39 -9.70 15.88
CA ASN A 89 7.65 -11.02 15.33
C ASN A 89 6.91 -11.28 14.02
N HIS A 90 5.70 -10.73 13.86
CA HIS A 90 4.84 -11.04 12.71
C HIS A 90 4.80 -9.94 11.65
N THR A 91 5.44 -8.79 11.87
CA THR A 91 5.54 -7.76 10.82
C THR A 91 6.26 -8.34 9.62
N GLY A 92 5.64 -8.28 8.45
CA GLY A 92 6.29 -8.64 7.19
C GLY A 92 6.48 -10.15 6.97
N VAL A 93 5.98 -11.01 7.87
CA VAL A 93 5.85 -12.44 7.62
C VAL A 93 4.69 -12.66 6.67
N LEU A 94 4.91 -13.31 5.53
CA LEU A 94 3.84 -13.65 4.60
C LEU A 94 2.99 -14.78 5.15
N ARG A 95 1.68 -14.66 4.90
CA ARG A 95 0.71 -15.70 5.28
C ARG A 95 0.69 -16.88 4.29
N THR A 96 1.48 -16.82 3.22
CA THR A 96 1.65 -17.91 2.24
C THR A 96 3.14 -18.09 1.93
N SER A 97 3.53 -19.30 1.54
CA SER A 97 4.90 -19.55 1.09
C SER A 97 5.17 -18.87 -0.26
N ARG A 98 6.32 -18.20 -0.34
CA ARG A 98 6.83 -17.54 -1.55
C ARG A 98 8.35 -17.52 -1.50
N ALA A 99 9.00 -17.87 -2.60
CA ALA A 99 10.46 -17.96 -2.65
C ALA A 99 11.13 -16.64 -2.27
N GLY A 100 12.10 -16.68 -1.35
CA GLY A 100 12.82 -15.49 -0.86
C GLY A 100 12.09 -14.71 0.23
N TRP A 101 10.85 -15.07 0.56
CA TRP A 101 10.06 -14.42 1.60
C TRP A 101 9.97 -15.28 2.86
N GLU A 102 9.93 -14.61 4.01
CA GLU A 102 9.65 -15.26 5.29
C GLU A 102 8.17 -15.65 5.37
N HIS A 103 7.90 -16.88 5.82
CA HIS A 103 6.57 -17.44 6.02
C HIS A 103 6.62 -18.53 7.10
N GLY A 104 5.45 -18.96 7.60
CA GLY A 104 5.36 -20.12 8.50
C GLY A 104 5.72 -19.83 9.96
N SER A 105 5.23 -18.71 10.51
CA SER A 105 5.35 -18.42 11.94
C SER A 105 4.43 -19.32 12.78
N ASP A 106 4.40 -19.11 14.10
CA ASP A 106 3.41 -19.70 15.00
C ASP A 106 1.96 -19.22 14.76
N TRP A 107 1.76 -18.25 13.85
CA TRP A 107 0.43 -17.85 13.37
C TRP A 107 0.02 -18.56 12.06
N ASP A 108 0.84 -19.46 11.53
CA ASP A 108 0.45 -20.24 10.35
C ASP A 108 -0.80 -21.08 10.62
N GLY A 109 -1.75 -21.05 9.68
CA GLY A 109 -3.07 -21.66 9.85
C GLY A 109 -4.05 -20.89 10.76
N CYS A 110 -3.65 -19.79 11.40
CA CYS A 110 -4.56 -18.98 12.22
C CYS A 110 -5.48 -18.08 11.37
N VAL A 111 -6.70 -17.87 11.86
CA VAL A 111 -7.62 -16.89 11.29
C VAL A 111 -7.27 -15.50 11.82
N LEU A 112 -6.70 -14.67 10.96
CA LEU A 112 -6.34 -13.29 11.31
C LEU A 112 -7.52 -12.35 11.12
N THR A 113 -7.62 -11.36 12.02
CA THR A 113 -8.74 -10.42 12.04
C THR A 113 -8.31 -9.00 12.38
N THR A 114 -9.18 -8.04 12.13
CA THR A 114 -9.02 -6.64 12.55
C THR A 114 -10.28 -6.18 13.30
N PRO A 115 -10.21 -5.95 14.61
CA PRO A 115 -11.37 -5.56 15.40
C PRO A 115 -11.78 -4.11 15.11
N TYR A 116 -13.09 -3.85 14.95
CA TYR A 116 -13.58 -2.51 14.58
C TYR A 116 -14.66 -1.91 15.51
N GLY A 117 -15.43 -2.71 16.26
CA GLY A 117 -16.55 -2.19 17.07
C GLY A 117 -16.19 -1.44 18.36
N LYS A 118 -15.03 -1.73 18.96
CA LYS A 118 -14.54 -1.08 20.19
C LYS A 118 -13.13 -0.51 20.06
N SER A 119 -12.59 -0.51 18.85
CA SER A 119 -11.22 -0.12 18.56
C SER A 119 -11.14 1.33 18.07
N LYS A 120 -9.93 1.76 17.70
CA LYS A 120 -9.69 3.02 16.97
C LYS A 120 -10.52 3.13 15.68
N TYR A 121 -11.03 2.02 15.15
CA TYR A 121 -11.84 1.98 13.94
C TYR A 121 -13.35 2.08 14.18
N LYS A 122 -13.80 2.45 15.39
CA LYS A 122 -15.23 2.64 15.68
C LYS A 122 -15.94 3.58 14.70
N VAL A 123 -15.22 4.55 14.14
CA VAL A 123 -15.75 5.46 13.11
C VAL A 123 -16.19 4.76 11.81
N TYR A 124 -15.76 3.52 11.59
CA TYR A 124 -16.12 2.68 10.45
C TYR A 124 -17.24 1.68 10.77
N GLU A 125 -17.70 1.59 12.02
CA GLU A 125 -18.59 0.51 12.50
C GLU A 125 -19.86 0.38 11.66
N GLU A 126 -20.59 1.48 11.46
CA GLU A 126 -21.85 1.48 10.68
C GLU A 126 -21.65 1.02 9.22
N ARG A 127 -20.56 1.45 8.58
CA ARG A 127 -20.24 1.07 7.20
C ARG A 127 -19.86 -0.39 7.08
N LEU A 128 -19.11 -0.91 8.06
CA LEU A 128 -18.72 -2.33 8.10
C LEU A 128 -19.88 -3.25 8.46
N ASP A 129 -20.77 -2.81 9.35
CA ASP A 129 -22.03 -3.52 9.63
C ASP A 129 -22.90 -3.57 8.38
N TYR A 130 -23.00 -2.48 7.62
CA TYR A 130 -23.70 -2.47 6.33
C TYR A 130 -23.08 -3.46 5.34
N VAL A 131 -21.75 -3.48 5.21
CA VAL A 131 -21.04 -4.40 4.29
C VAL A 131 -21.15 -5.86 4.72
N LYS A 132 -21.27 -6.15 6.02
CA LYS A 132 -21.52 -7.50 6.51
C LYS A 132 -22.85 -8.04 5.95
N ASP A 133 -23.89 -7.20 5.95
CA ASP A 133 -25.21 -7.57 5.44
C ASP A 133 -25.34 -7.39 3.92
N ASN A 134 -24.45 -6.59 3.31
CA ASN A 134 -24.39 -6.31 1.88
C ASN A 134 -22.94 -6.51 1.38
N PRO A 135 -22.51 -7.77 1.18
CA PRO A 135 -21.13 -8.07 0.82
C PRO A 135 -20.67 -7.34 -0.44
N LEU A 136 -19.41 -6.90 -0.42
CA LEU A 136 -18.79 -6.25 -1.57
C LEU A 136 -18.70 -7.20 -2.78
N GLU A 137 -18.81 -6.64 -3.97
CA GLU A 137 -18.57 -7.34 -5.23
C GLU A 137 -17.06 -7.58 -5.41
N ASN A 138 -16.69 -8.81 -5.73
CA ASN A 138 -15.31 -9.17 -6.02
C ASN A 138 -15.07 -9.15 -7.54
N PRO A 139 -14.37 -8.15 -8.09
CA PRO A 139 -14.12 -8.07 -9.52
C PRO A 139 -13.00 -9.01 -9.99
N PHE A 140 -12.35 -9.73 -9.08
CA PHE A 140 -11.26 -10.66 -9.39
C PHE A 140 -11.61 -12.06 -8.87
N ASP A 141 -11.66 -13.04 -9.77
CA ASP A 141 -11.99 -14.43 -9.44
C ASP A 141 -10.87 -15.17 -8.69
N ASP A 142 -9.65 -14.67 -8.78
CA ASP A 142 -8.43 -15.29 -8.26
C ASP A 142 -7.83 -14.57 -7.03
N ILE A 143 -8.55 -13.61 -6.43
CA ILE A 143 -8.24 -13.05 -5.10
C ILE A 143 -9.44 -13.17 -4.17
N ALA A 144 -9.20 -13.21 -2.86
CA ALA A 144 -10.25 -13.21 -1.86
C ALA A 144 -10.30 -11.87 -1.11
N LEU A 145 -11.52 -11.43 -0.77
CA LEU A 145 -11.75 -10.19 -0.05
C LEU A 145 -11.84 -10.42 1.45
N ALA A 146 -11.26 -9.51 2.24
CA ALA A 146 -11.55 -9.39 3.66
C ALA A 146 -13.05 -9.08 3.89
N ARG A 147 -13.65 -9.67 4.93
CA ARG A 147 -15.09 -9.59 5.20
C ARG A 147 -15.38 -9.21 6.65
N PRO A 148 -16.22 -8.19 6.92
CA PRO A 148 -16.68 -7.91 8.26
C PRO A 148 -17.67 -8.98 8.73
N ASP A 149 -17.51 -9.44 9.97
CA ASP A 149 -18.45 -10.33 10.64
C ASP A 149 -18.37 -10.13 12.17
N TYR A 150 -19.28 -10.76 12.91
CA TYR A 150 -19.34 -10.72 14.36
C TYR A 150 -18.84 -12.06 14.93
N SER A 151 -17.74 -12.01 15.68
CA SER A 151 -17.25 -13.17 16.42
C SER A 151 -18.12 -13.41 17.64
N ARG A 152 -18.88 -14.50 17.63
CA ARG A 152 -19.67 -14.94 18.79
C ARG A 152 -18.78 -15.39 19.95
N ILE A 153 -17.60 -15.94 19.66
CA ILE A 153 -16.67 -16.45 20.67
C ILE A 153 -16.06 -15.30 21.46
N PHE A 154 -15.61 -14.25 20.77
CA PHE A 154 -14.94 -13.10 21.40
C PHE A 154 -15.90 -11.95 21.73
N ASN A 155 -17.19 -12.09 21.38
CA ASN A 155 -18.19 -11.02 21.49
C ASN A 155 -17.69 -9.70 20.87
N GLU A 156 -17.12 -9.80 19.67
CA GLU A 156 -16.40 -8.68 19.04
C GLU A 156 -16.62 -8.64 17.53
N LYS A 157 -16.74 -7.42 17.00
CA LYS A 157 -16.90 -7.14 15.57
C LYS A 157 -15.54 -7.08 14.89
N ASN A 158 -15.33 -7.92 13.87
CA ASN A 158 -14.04 -8.16 13.24
C ASN A 158 -14.14 -8.12 11.73
N VAL A 159 -13.14 -7.53 11.07
CA VAL A 159 -12.86 -7.78 9.66
C VAL A 159 -11.99 -9.03 9.59
N TYR A 160 -12.51 -10.11 9.04
CA TYR A 160 -11.79 -11.36 8.81
C TYR A 160 -10.91 -11.22 7.58
N HIS A 161 -9.62 -11.54 7.74
CA HIS A 161 -8.69 -11.56 6.63
C HIS A 161 -8.97 -12.78 5.75
N PRO A 162 -8.83 -12.67 4.42
CA PRO A 162 -9.14 -13.76 3.51
C PRO A 162 -8.15 -14.92 3.65
N ALA A 163 -8.51 -16.09 3.12
CA ALA A 163 -7.61 -17.25 3.08
C ALA A 163 -6.29 -16.91 2.34
N PRO A 164 -5.14 -17.40 2.83
CA PRO A 164 -3.84 -17.03 2.29
C PRO A 164 -3.52 -17.62 0.91
N ASP A 165 -4.29 -18.62 0.45
CA ASP A 165 -4.05 -19.35 -0.80
C ASP A 165 -3.98 -18.45 -2.05
N PHE A 166 -4.65 -17.29 -1.99
CA PHE A 166 -4.72 -16.33 -3.09
C PHE A 166 -3.62 -15.26 -3.07
N ILE A 167 -2.78 -15.22 -2.03
CA ILE A 167 -1.78 -14.14 -1.89
C ILE A 167 -0.78 -14.14 -3.05
N ASN A 168 -0.34 -15.30 -3.53
CA ASN A 168 0.55 -15.34 -4.69
C ASN A 168 -0.10 -14.75 -5.96
N ASN A 169 -1.42 -14.90 -6.14
CA ASN A 169 -2.16 -14.26 -7.24
C ASN A 169 -2.24 -12.75 -7.05
N VAL A 170 -2.41 -12.28 -5.81
CA VAL A 170 -2.36 -10.86 -5.47
C VAL A 170 -1.06 -10.23 -5.92
N PHE A 171 0.10 -10.82 -5.61
CA PHE A 171 1.40 -10.31 -6.06
C PHE A 171 1.51 -10.23 -7.59
N ARG A 172 0.87 -11.15 -8.34
CA ARG A 172 0.81 -11.06 -9.82
C ARG A 172 -0.01 -9.86 -10.30
N HIS A 173 -1.13 -9.55 -9.65
CA HIS A 173 -1.91 -8.35 -9.97
C HIS A 173 -1.15 -7.08 -9.62
N ILE A 174 -0.47 -7.06 -8.47
CA ILE A 174 0.37 -5.92 -8.08
C ILE A 174 1.48 -5.69 -9.09
N GLU A 175 2.16 -6.76 -9.54
CA GLU A 175 3.18 -6.65 -10.59
C GLU A 175 2.59 -6.05 -11.87
N ARG A 176 1.46 -6.56 -12.38
CA ARG A 176 0.83 -6.03 -13.60
C ARG A 176 0.55 -4.53 -13.53
N ILE A 177 -0.02 -4.07 -12.41
CA ILE A 177 -0.32 -2.65 -12.20
C ILE A 177 0.98 -1.86 -12.07
N TYR A 178 1.95 -2.37 -11.33
CA TYR A 178 3.24 -1.75 -11.10
C TYR A 178 4.05 -1.60 -12.40
N SER A 179 4.23 -2.66 -13.20
CA SER A 179 4.99 -2.56 -14.46
C SER A 179 4.31 -1.63 -15.45
N PHE A 180 2.96 -1.56 -15.46
CA PHE A 180 2.24 -0.55 -16.24
C PHE A 180 2.62 0.87 -15.79
N LEU A 181 2.59 1.17 -14.49
CA LEU A 181 2.96 2.48 -13.96
C LEU A 181 4.43 2.82 -14.22
N GLN A 182 5.32 1.85 -14.01
CA GLN A 182 6.76 2.00 -14.21
C GLN A 182 7.09 2.32 -15.68
N THR A 183 6.50 1.56 -16.61
CA THR A 183 6.74 1.71 -18.06
C THR A 183 6.16 3.02 -18.60
N ASN A 184 4.98 3.42 -18.12
CA ASN A 184 4.26 4.55 -18.70
C ASN A 184 4.55 5.89 -18.03
N PHE A 185 4.91 5.91 -16.74
CA PHE A 185 4.97 7.16 -15.98
C PHE A 185 6.26 7.36 -15.17
N VAL A 186 6.93 6.30 -14.69
CA VAL A 186 8.17 6.49 -13.91
C VAL A 186 9.29 7.03 -14.80
N LYS A 187 9.49 6.47 -15.99
CA LYS A 187 10.58 6.89 -16.89
C LYS A 187 10.25 8.09 -17.79
N LYS A 188 9.11 8.74 -17.58
CA LYS A 188 8.63 9.86 -18.42
C LYS A 188 8.30 11.06 -17.56
N GLU A 189 8.24 12.23 -18.19
CA GLU A 189 7.70 13.43 -17.55
C GLU A 189 6.19 13.27 -17.40
N ILE A 190 5.71 13.19 -16.16
CA ILE A 190 4.28 13.09 -15.85
C ILE A 190 3.63 14.48 -15.95
N LYS A 191 2.41 14.54 -16.48
CA LYS A 191 1.61 15.78 -16.58
C LYS A 191 0.36 15.68 -15.71
N PRO A 192 -0.24 16.81 -15.28
CA PRO A 192 -1.46 16.80 -14.46
C PRO A 192 -2.61 15.96 -15.05
N LYS A 193 -2.74 15.93 -16.39
CA LYS A 193 -3.75 15.10 -17.09
C LYS A 193 -3.56 13.58 -16.88
N ASP A 194 -2.33 13.15 -16.60
CA ASP A 194 -1.99 11.73 -16.41
C ASP A 194 -2.41 11.24 -15.00
N LEU A 195 -2.61 12.17 -14.05
CA LEU A 195 -2.99 11.84 -12.67
C LEU A 195 -4.30 11.06 -12.57
N SER A 196 -5.24 11.24 -13.51
CA SER A 196 -6.47 10.43 -13.50
C SER A 196 -6.17 8.94 -13.65
N VAL A 197 -5.28 8.58 -14.58
CA VAL A 197 -4.91 7.19 -14.86
C VAL A 197 -4.02 6.65 -13.74
N VAL A 198 -3.06 7.47 -13.28
CA VAL A 198 -2.18 7.08 -12.18
C VAL A 198 -2.98 6.83 -10.91
N ASN A 199 -3.86 7.76 -10.51
CA ASN A 199 -4.65 7.61 -9.29
C ASN A 199 -5.61 6.42 -9.36
N ASP A 200 -6.21 6.13 -10.53
CA ASP A 200 -7.04 4.94 -10.73
C ASP A 200 -6.26 3.64 -10.47
N LYS A 201 -5.05 3.54 -11.02
CA LYS A 201 -4.19 2.36 -10.85
C LYS A 201 -3.60 2.25 -9.44
N MET A 202 -3.24 3.37 -8.83
CA MET A 202 -2.82 3.39 -7.42
C MET A 202 -3.95 2.97 -6.48
N ALA A 203 -5.18 3.40 -6.76
CA ALA A 203 -6.36 2.99 -5.99
C ALA A 203 -6.64 1.50 -6.12
N GLU A 204 -6.58 0.95 -7.34
CA GLU A 204 -6.74 -0.49 -7.62
C GLU A 204 -5.72 -1.32 -6.83
N MET A 205 -4.44 -0.96 -6.93
CA MET A 205 -3.35 -1.60 -6.20
C MET A 205 -3.57 -1.52 -4.68
N ARG A 206 -3.98 -0.36 -4.15
CA ARG A 206 -4.22 -0.18 -2.71
C ARG A 206 -5.41 -1.01 -2.21
N TRP A 207 -6.50 -1.07 -3.00
CA TRP A 207 -7.71 -1.85 -2.69
C TRP A 207 -7.41 -3.35 -2.65
N ILE A 208 -6.70 -3.87 -3.66
CA ILE A 208 -6.27 -5.28 -3.71
C ILE A 208 -5.40 -5.63 -2.48
N MET A 209 -4.39 -4.81 -2.17
CA MET A 209 -3.51 -5.07 -1.02
C MET A 209 -4.23 -4.92 0.33
N ALA A 210 -5.22 -4.02 0.44
CA ALA A 210 -6.05 -3.91 1.63
C ALA A 210 -6.86 -5.18 1.86
N HIS A 211 -7.59 -5.64 0.85
CA HIS A 211 -8.46 -6.81 1.00
C HIS A 211 -7.70 -8.11 1.21
N SER A 212 -6.57 -8.29 0.52
CA SER A 212 -5.79 -9.52 0.60
C SER A 212 -5.05 -9.71 1.91
N MET A 213 -4.69 -8.63 2.60
CA MET A 213 -3.87 -8.64 3.82
C MET A 213 -2.70 -9.64 3.73
N PRO A 214 -1.70 -9.42 2.85
CA PRO A 214 -0.71 -10.45 2.50
C PRO A 214 0.19 -10.90 3.67
N TRP A 215 0.43 -9.99 4.61
CA TRP A 215 1.31 -10.22 5.76
C TRP A 215 0.49 -10.45 7.01
N GLU A 216 1.02 -11.25 7.93
CA GLU A 216 0.43 -11.52 9.24
C GLU A 216 0.24 -10.22 10.04
N ARG A 217 1.22 -9.32 9.96
CA ARG A 217 1.14 -7.94 10.43
C ARG A 217 1.80 -6.98 9.45
N GLY A 218 1.31 -5.74 9.43
CA GLY A 218 1.94 -4.63 8.70
C GLY A 218 1.41 -4.35 7.29
N SER A 219 0.40 -5.08 6.82
CA SER A 219 -0.15 -4.95 5.45
C SER A 219 -0.52 -3.51 5.05
N ASP A 220 -1.22 -2.76 5.90
CA ASP A 220 -1.54 -1.35 5.63
C ASP A 220 -0.27 -0.47 5.51
N CYS A 221 0.67 -0.62 6.44
CA CYS A 221 1.91 0.16 6.44
C CYS A 221 2.75 -0.12 5.19
N ILE A 222 2.99 -1.40 4.87
CA ILE A 222 3.79 -1.82 3.71
C ILE A 222 3.14 -1.30 2.43
N SER A 223 1.83 -1.45 2.30
CA SER A 223 1.03 -0.93 1.17
C SER A 223 1.12 0.59 1.03
N ASN A 224 1.04 1.32 2.15
CA ASN A 224 1.13 2.78 2.18
C ASN A 224 2.53 3.28 1.79
N VAL A 225 3.59 2.59 2.25
CA VAL A 225 4.97 2.87 1.84
C VAL A 225 5.15 2.64 0.36
N PHE A 226 4.68 1.49 -0.15
CA PHE A 226 4.79 1.15 -1.57
C PHE A 226 4.05 2.18 -2.44
N MET A 227 2.82 2.53 -2.07
CA MET A 227 2.03 3.54 -2.75
C MET A 227 2.79 4.88 -2.85
N ARG A 228 3.36 5.34 -1.75
CA ARG A 228 4.09 6.62 -1.68
C ARG A 228 5.41 6.57 -2.44
N ALA A 229 6.11 5.44 -2.41
CA ALA A 229 7.33 5.25 -3.18
C ALA A 229 7.06 5.33 -4.69
N VAL A 230 6.00 4.66 -5.17
CA VAL A 230 5.59 4.70 -6.59
C VAL A 230 5.21 6.12 -7.00
N TYR A 231 4.36 6.81 -6.24
CA TYR A 231 4.03 8.22 -6.50
C TYR A 231 5.27 9.10 -6.58
N LYS A 232 6.14 9.02 -5.58
CA LYS A 232 7.36 9.83 -5.52
C LYS A 232 8.30 9.52 -6.70
N ALA A 233 8.45 8.26 -7.09
CA ALA A 233 9.28 7.86 -8.24
C ALA A 233 8.81 8.45 -9.58
N MET A 234 7.51 8.77 -9.69
CA MET A 234 6.91 9.47 -10.83
C MET A 234 6.95 11.00 -10.70
N GLY A 235 7.40 11.56 -9.57
CA GLY A 235 7.35 13.01 -9.34
C GLY A 235 6.00 13.53 -8.83
N VAL A 236 5.20 12.66 -8.23
CA VAL A 236 3.90 13.01 -7.65
C VAL A 236 4.03 13.09 -6.14
N LYS A 237 3.57 14.20 -5.55
CA LYS A 237 3.45 14.32 -4.11
C LYS A 237 2.15 13.67 -3.65
N ALA A 238 2.28 12.52 -2.96
CA ALA A 238 1.20 11.97 -2.16
C ALA A 238 1.19 12.64 -0.77
N TYR A 239 0.09 13.30 -0.44
CA TYR A 239 -0.12 13.99 0.83
C TYR A 239 -0.40 13.02 2.00
N PRO A 240 -0.41 13.46 3.26
CA PRO A 240 -0.86 12.61 4.37
C PRO A 240 -2.31 12.13 4.17
N PRO A 241 -2.72 11.04 4.86
CA PRO A 241 -4.13 10.67 4.93
C PRO A 241 -4.97 11.80 5.53
N ALA A 242 -6.18 11.99 5.00
CA ALA A 242 -7.14 12.93 5.56
C ALA A 242 -7.54 12.54 7.00
N LYS A 243 -8.05 13.52 7.75
CA LYS A 243 -8.52 13.29 9.14
C LYS A 243 -9.63 12.24 9.15
N GLY A 244 -9.51 11.24 10.02
CA GLY A 244 -10.50 10.18 10.15
C GLY A 244 -10.38 9.05 9.12
N ILE A 245 -9.43 9.13 8.17
CA ILE A 245 -9.31 8.18 7.07
C ILE A 245 -8.19 7.16 7.31
N SER A 246 -8.49 5.88 7.07
CA SER A 246 -7.54 4.77 6.94
C SER A 246 -7.78 4.08 5.61
N PHE A 247 -6.74 3.96 4.76
CA PHE A 247 -6.89 3.48 3.39
C PHE A 247 -7.43 2.05 3.27
N ASP A 248 -7.04 1.17 4.20
CA ASP A 248 -7.54 -0.21 4.30
C ASP A 248 -8.99 -0.27 4.76
N MET A 249 -9.35 0.49 5.80
CA MET A 249 -10.72 0.55 6.31
C MET A 249 -11.68 1.14 5.28
N GLU A 250 -11.24 2.14 4.50
CA GLU A 250 -12.03 2.63 3.36
C GLU A 250 -12.25 1.53 2.32
N ALA A 251 -11.24 0.69 2.03
CA ALA A 251 -11.38 -0.42 1.08
C ALA A 251 -12.38 -1.46 1.61
N PHE A 252 -12.26 -1.85 2.89
CA PHE A 252 -13.21 -2.77 3.53
C PHE A 252 -14.67 -2.29 3.52
N CYS A 253 -14.89 -1.00 3.30
CA CYS A 253 -16.21 -0.38 3.26
C CYS A 253 -16.73 -0.08 1.84
N THR A 254 -15.98 -0.37 0.77
CA THR A 254 -16.34 0.09 -0.58
C THR A 254 -16.00 -0.91 -1.68
N ASN A 255 -16.87 -1.01 -2.68
CA ASN A 255 -16.56 -1.69 -3.93
C ASN A 255 -15.41 -0.96 -4.66
N LEU A 256 -14.66 -1.68 -5.48
CA LEU A 256 -13.47 -1.15 -6.17
C LEU A 256 -13.73 0.16 -6.92
N ASP A 257 -14.84 0.26 -7.66
CA ASP A 257 -15.18 1.46 -8.44
C ASP A 257 -15.45 2.68 -7.55
N GLU A 258 -16.11 2.49 -6.42
CA GLU A 258 -16.34 3.56 -5.45
C GLU A 258 -15.03 3.96 -4.75
N TYR A 259 -14.20 2.98 -4.40
CA TYR A 259 -12.87 3.23 -3.83
C TYR A 259 -12.02 4.09 -4.78
N LYS A 260 -11.96 3.72 -6.07
CA LYS A 260 -11.28 4.47 -7.13
C LYS A 260 -11.80 5.90 -7.25
N LYS A 261 -13.12 6.07 -7.30
CA LYS A 261 -13.78 7.38 -7.40
C LYS A 261 -13.43 8.30 -6.23
N ASN A 262 -13.30 7.75 -5.02
CA ASN A 262 -13.05 8.52 -3.80
C ASN A 262 -11.57 8.59 -3.42
N PHE A 263 -10.69 7.84 -4.08
CA PHE A 263 -9.30 7.63 -3.67
C PHE A 263 -8.53 8.92 -3.40
N VAL A 264 -8.65 9.91 -4.29
CA VAL A 264 -7.95 11.20 -4.16
C VAL A 264 -8.42 12.02 -2.94
N LYS A 265 -9.64 11.76 -2.43
CA LYS A 265 -10.22 12.42 -1.25
C LYS A 265 -9.76 11.78 0.06
N PHE A 266 -9.14 10.61 0.01
CA PHE A 266 -8.57 9.95 1.19
C PHE A 266 -7.29 10.62 1.68
N PHE A 267 -6.72 11.51 0.88
CA PHE A 267 -5.60 12.36 1.21
C PHE A 267 -6.08 13.72 1.72
N GLU A 268 -5.27 14.41 2.53
CA GLU A 268 -5.55 15.79 2.96
C GLU A 268 -5.74 16.76 1.79
N LYS A 269 -4.99 16.50 0.71
CA LYS A 269 -5.09 17.16 -0.58
C LYS A 269 -4.89 16.11 -1.66
N PRO A 270 -5.54 16.23 -2.82
CA PRO A 270 -5.30 15.33 -3.94
C PRO A 270 -3.81 15.21 -4.27
N PRO A 271 -3.30 14.02 -4.63
CA PRO A 271 -1.94 13.88 -5.13
C PRO A 271 -1.70 14.80 -6.33
N GLU A 272 -0.54 15.45 -6.38
CA GLU A 272 -0.22 16.46 -7.40
C GLU A 272 1.14 16.20 -8.05
N VAL A 273 1.26 16.52 -9.33
CA VAL A 273 2.55 16.55 -10.03
C VAL A 273 3.37 17.71 -9.49
N ILE A 274 4.63 17.46 -9.14
CA ILE A 274 5.57 18.50 -8.75
C ILE A 274 6.45 18.84 -9.95
N GLU A 275 6.23 20.05 -10.48
CA GLU A 275 7.12 20.74 -11.43
C GLU A 275 8.39 21.25 -10.74
#